data_AF-A0A365Z753-F1
#
_entry.id   AF-A0A365Z753-F1
#
_cell.length_a   1.000
_cell.length_b   1.000
_cell.length_c   1.000
_cell.angle_alpha   90.00
_cell.angle_beta   90.00
_cell.angle_gamma   90.00
#
_symmetry.space_group_name_H-M   'P 1'
#
loop_
_entity.id
_entity.type
_entity.pdbx_description
1 polymer ?
#
loop_
_entity_poly.entity_id
_entity_poly.type
_entity_poly.pdbx_seq_one_letter_code
_entity_poly.pdbx_strand_id
1 'polypeptide(L)'
;MPLPSFGRLSSRTNLKAVNGGRHRGAATQDADPAAEDHELTSYLAALAPETDPESTGSGRRFGDAQVYQLRMNLIASQQLKDLAIERGTSPQALAQEWVLERLAWEAQAASDLRQPRRAQAPDPEPQTDQYVFDRQQWEQPLRGGLG
;
A
#
# COMPACT_ATOMS: atom_id res chain seq x y z
N MET A 1 38.57 41.36 5.11
CA MET A 1 37.44 41.62 4.19
C MET A 1 36.45 40.46 4.30
N PRO A 2 35.28 40.62 4.97
CA PRO A 2 34.24 39.58 5.05
C PRO A 2 33.32 39.56 3.81
N LEU A 3 32.75 38.38 3.51
CA LEU A 3 31.91 38.07 2.34
C LEU A 3 30.45 38.61 2.47
N PRO A 4 29.77 38.99 1.36
CA PRO A 4 28.39 39.45 1.39
C PRO A 4 27.36 38.32 1.54
N SER A 5 26.47 38.47 2.52
CA SER A 5 25.31 37.60 2.78
C SER A 5 24.11 38.06 1.93
N PHE A 6 23.68 37.26 0.96
CA PHE A 6 22.43 37.52 0.25
C PHE A 6 21.25 36.89 0.99
N GLY A 7 20.71 37.63 1.96
CA GLY A 7 19.38 37.38 2.49
C GLY A 7 18.33 37.77 1.45
N ARG A 8 17.57 36.80 0.92
CA ARG A 8 16.36 37.10 0.15
C ARG A 8 15.17 37.20 1.09
N LEU A 9 14.66 38.44 1.17
CA LEU A 9 13.38 38.83 1.73
C LEU A 9 12.26 37.98 1.09
N SER A 10 11.58 37.15 1.88
CA SER A 10 10.29 36.58 1.48
C SER A 10 9.21 37.63 1.67
N SER A 11 8.57 37.97 0.56
CA SER A 11 7.49 38.92 0.41
C SER A 11 6.33 38.57 1.35
N ARG A 12 5.94 39.52 2.21
CA ARG A 12 4.77 39.42 3.08
C ARG A 12 3.52 39.49 2.22
N THR A 13 2.81 38.38 2.05
CA THR A 13 1.44 38.38 1.54
C THR A 13 0.53 39.03 2.58
N ASN A 14 0.05 40.23 2.29
CA ASN A 14 -0.94 40.95 3.09
C ASN A 14 -2.33 40.39 2.77
N LEU A 15 -2.74 39.33 3.46
CA LEU A 15 -4.14 38.88 3.44
C LEU A 15 -4.88 39.60 4.58
N LYS A 16 -5.63 40.63 4.20
CA LYS A 16 -6.51 41.41 5.06
C LYS A 16 -7.57 40.48 5.69
N ALA A 17 -7.62 40.46 7.03
CA ALA A 17 -8.67 39.77 7.78
C ALA A 17 -10.03 40.46 7.53
N VAL A 18 -11.00 39.72 6.99
CA VAL A 18 -12.41 40.11 7.00
C VAL A 18 -13.04 39.45 8.23
N ASN A 19 -13.41 40.28 9.20
CA ASN A 19 -14.27 39.90 10.31
C ASN A 19 -15.56 40.71 10.18
N GLY A 20 -16.73 40.05 10.24
CA GLY A 20 -18.01 40.74 10.38
C GLY A 20 -19.17 40.10 9.64
N GLY A 21 -19.70 38.98 10.17
CA GLY A 21 -20.96 38.38 9.71
C GLY A 21 -21.75 37.82 10.88
N ARG A 22 -22.26 38.70 11.74
CA ARG A 22 -23.11 38.38 12.90
C ARG A 22 -24.54 38.11 12.41
N HIS A 23 -24.82 36.89 11.95
CA HIS A 23 -26.19 36.49 11.62
C HIS A 23 -26.90 36.03 12.90
N ARG A 24 -27.74 36.93 13.43
CA ARG A 24 -28.76 36.64 14.42
C ARG A 24 -29.89 35.89 13.71
N GLY A 25 -30.22 34.71 14.20
CA GLY A 25 -31.38 33.94 13.75
C GLY A 25 -31.63 32.76 14.68
N ALA A 26 -32.15 33.05 15.88
CA ALA A 26 -32.84 32.04 16.65
C ALA A 26 -34.17 31.75 15.95
N ALA A 27 -34.26 30.58 15.31
CA ALA A 27 -35.52 29.94 14.99
C ALA A 27 -35.41 28.51 15.50
N THR A 28 -35.82 28.33 16.75
CA THR A 28 -36.30 27.06 17.25
C THR A 28 -37.51 26.68 16.39
N GLN A 29 -37.34 25.72 15.50
CA GLN A 29 -38.45 25.05 14.86
C GLN A 29 -38.16 23.56 14.97
N ASP A 30 -38.88 22.96 15.93
CA ASP A 30 -39.14 21.55 16.15
C ASP A 30 -38.34 20.58 15.27
N ALA A 31 -37.18 20.17 15.79
CA ALA A 31 -36.52 18.97 15.35
C ALA A 31 -37.34 17.77 15.84
N ASP A 32 -38.07 17.12 14.94
CA ASP A 32 -38.37 15.71 15.05
C ASP A 32 -37.09 14.94 14.67
N PRO A 33 -36.35 14.33 15.62
CA PRO A 33 -34.99 13.86 15.39
C PRO A 33 -34.95 12.42 14.85
N ALA A 34 -35.86 12.03 13.94
CA ALA A 34 -35.98 10.62 13.55
C ALA A 34 -36.50 10.34 12.12
N ALA A 35 -36.47 11.31 11.22
CA ALA A 35 -36.54 11.04 9.78
C ALA A 35 -35.35 11.72 9.12
N GLU A 36 -34.15 11.24 9.45
CA GLU A 36 -32.98 11.45 8.60
C GLU A 36 -33.42 11.03 7.20
N ASP A 37 -33.51 12.00 6.29
CA ASP A 37 -34.06 11.81 4.96
C ASP A 37 -33.12 10.86 4.20
N HIS A 38 -33.36 9.57 4.37
CA HIS A 38 -32.39 8.50 4.11
C HIS A 38 -32.03 8.43 2.62
N GLU A 39 -32.96 8.88 1.77
CA GLU A 39 -32.75 9.09 0.35
C GLU A 39 -31.76 10.24 0.12
N LEU A 40 -31.93 11.41 0.76
CA LEU A 40 -30.98 12.52 0.67
C LEU A 40 -29.60 12.12 1.22
N THR A 41 -29.54 11.40 2.33
CA THR A 41 -28.27 10.88 2.89
C THR A 41 -27.58 9.92 1.91
N SER A 42 -28.35 9.06 1.23
CA SER A 42 -27.82 8.15 0.20
C SER A 42 -27.37 8.90 -1.06
N TYR A 43 -28.13 9.87 -1.54
CA TYR A 43 -27.75 10.73 -2.68
C TYR A 43 -26.49 11.54 -2.37
N LEU A 44 -26.37 12.08 -1.15
CA LEU A 44 -25.18 12.81 -0.71
C LEU A 44 -23.98 11.87 -0.51
N ALA A 45 -24.18 10.64 -0.06
CA ALA A 45 -23.12 9.64 0.01
C ALA A 45 -22.64 9.18 -1.38
N ALA A 46 -23.53 9.09 -2.36
CA ALA A 46 -23.20 8.75 -3.74
C ALA A 46 -22.49 9.89 -4.49
N LEU A 47 -22.84 11.15 -4.18
CA LEU A 47 -22.14 12.33 -4.72
C LEU A 47 -20.93 12.75 -3.88
N ALA A 48 -20.79 12.27 -2.65
CA ALA A 48 -19.59 12.49 -1.87
C ALA A 48 -18.44 11.90 -2.70
N PRO A 49 -17.46 12.72 -3.12
CA PRO A 49 -16.28 12.17 -3.76
C PRO A 49 -15.75 11.12 -2.80
N GLU A 50 -15.56 9.90 -3.29
CA GLU A 50 -14.95 8.81 -2.54
C GLU A 50 -13.73 9.42 -1.87
N THR A 51 -13.82 9.67 -0.56
CA THR A 51 -12.74 10.26 0.22
C THR A 51 -11.70 9.18 0.41
N ASP A 52 -11.16 8.70 -0.71
CA ASP A 52 -9.87 8.06 -0.77
C ASP A 52 -8.86 9.20 -0.70
N PRO A 53 -8.15 9.35 0.42
CA PRO A 53 -7.06 10.30 0.48
C PRO A 53 -5.89 9.70 -0.33
N GLU A 54 -5.96 9.76 -1.66
CA GLU A 54 -4.79 9.84 -2.52
C GLU A 54 -4.10 11.21 -2.32
N SER A 55 -3.84 11.53 -1.04
CA SER A 55 -2.94 12.55 -0.61
C SER A 55 -1.58 11.89 -0.53
N THR A 56 -0.77 12.10 -1.56
CA THR A 56 0.69 11.97 -1.55
C THR A 56 1.36 12.94 -0.56
N GLY A 57 0.60 13.53 0.36
CA GLY A 57 1.07 14.30 1.49
C GLY A 57 1.65 13.39 2.57
N SER A 58 2.97 13.41 2.67
CA SER A 58 3.82 12.91 3.76
C SER A 58 3.08 12.46 5.03
N GLY A 59 2.80 11.17 5.17
CA GLY A 59 2.23 10.65 6.41
C GLY A 59 1.69 9.24 6.31
N ARG A 60 2.59 8.25 6.28
CA ARG A 60 2.33 6.86 6.73
C ARG A 60 1.50 5.93 5.81
N ARG A 61 1.20 6.33 4.57
CA ARG A 61 0.43 5.50 3.58
C ARG A 61 1.30 4.52 2.78
N PHE A 62 2.55 4.87 2.53
CA PHE A 62 3.52 3.98 1.91
C PHE A 62 4.09 3.10 3.02
N GLY A 63 3.61 1.86 3.14
CA GLY A 63 4.10 0.92 4.15
C GLY A 63 5.62 0.90 4.18
N ASP A 64 6.22 1.10 5.36
CA ASP A 64 7.66 1.19 5.69
C ASP A 64 8.66 1.23 4.52
N ALA A 65 8.45 2.14 3.56
CA ALA A 65 9.28 2.23 2.37
C ALA A 65 10.60 2.90 2.78
N GLN A 66 11.63 2.10 2.98
CA GLN A 66 12.95 2.59 3.36
C GLN A 66 13.67 3.14 2.13
N VAL A 67 14.08 4.40 2.21
CA VAL A 67 14.92 5.03 1.18
C VAL A 67 16.38 4.83 1.55
N TYR A 68 17.09 4.03 0.76
CA TYR A 68 18.52 3.83 0.92
C TYR A 68 19.31 4.72 -0.05
N GLN A 69 20.31 5.43 0.46
CA GLN A 69 21.23 6.23 -0.35
C GLN A 69 22.45 5.39 -0.75
N LEU A 70 22.61 5.12 -2.04
CA LEU A 70 23.77 4.42 -2.58
C LEU A 70 24.93 5.39 -2.85
N ARG A 71 26.08 5.17 -2.19
CA ARG A 71 27.31 5.92 -2.45
C ARG A 71 28.29 5.01 -3.19
N MET A 72 28.77 5.47 -4.34
CA MET A 72 29.68 4.72 -5.21
C MET A 72 31.00 5.48 -5.38
N ASN A 73 32.07 4.77 -5.73
CA ASN A 73 33.31 5.41 -6.15
C ASN A 73 33.11 6.10 -7.52
N LEU A 74 34.03 7.02 -7.86
CA LEU A 74 33.91 7.83 -9.08
C LEU A 74 33.88 6.95 -10.35
N ILE A 75 34.75 5.94 -10.42
CA ILE A 75 34.89 5.07 -11.59
C ILE A 75 33.60 4.27 -11.82
N ALA A 76 33.06 3.61 -10.80
CA ALA A 76 31.83 2.84 -10.88
C ALA A 76 30.63 3.73 -11.22
N SER A 77 30.60 4.97 -10.69
CA SER A 77 29.55 5.92 -11.03
C SER A 77 29.57 6.33 -12.52
N GLN A 78 30.76 6.41 -13.12
CA GLN A 78 30.90 6.70 -14.55
C GLN A 78 30.48 5.51 -15.40
N GLN A 79 30.97 4.30 -15.06
CA GLN A 79 30.60 3.07 -15.74
C GLN A 79 29.08 2.82 -15.73
N LEU A 80 28.42 3.06 -14.59
CA LEU A 80 26.97 2.94 -14.48
C LEU A 80 26.24 3.92 -15.42
N LYS A 81 26.75 5.15 -15.53
CA LYS A 81 26.15 6.15 -16.44
C LYS A 81 26.31 5.73 -17.90
N ASP A 82 27.50 5.28 -18.28
CA ASP A 82 27.78 4.85 -19.65
C ASP A 82 26.88 3.67 -20.04
N LEU A 83 26.76 2.66 -19.16
CA LEU A 83 25.87 1.52 -19.36
C LEU A 83 24.38 1.90 -19.40
N ALA A 84 23.96 2.87 -18.58
CA ALA A 84 22.59 3.37 -18.60
C ALA A 84 22.26 4.08 -19.92
N ILE A 85 23.22 4.86 -20.47
CA ILE A 85 23.08 5.50 -21.78
C ILE A 85 22.95 4.44 -22.88
N GLU A 86 23.82 3.43 -22.89
CA GLU A 86 23.77 2.33 -23.87
C GLU A 86 22.43 1.59 -23.84
N ARG A 87 21.84 1.41 -22.66
CA ARG A 87 20.55 0.73 -22.46
C ARG A 87 19.33 1.66 -22.60
N GLY A 88 19.54 2.97 -22.78
CA GLY A 88 18.46 3.95 -22.84
C GLY A 88 17.68 4.12 -21.53
N THR A 89 18.31 3.85 -20.38
CA THR A 89 17.71 3.95 -19.05
C THR A 89 18.36 5.05 -18.20
N SER A 90 17.74 5.41 -17.07
CA SER A 90 18.39 6.30 -16.11
C SER A 90 19.39 5.53 -15.24
N PRO A 91 20.53 6.13 -14.84
CA PRO A 91 21.50 5.47 -13.97
C PRO A 91 20.90 4.97 -12.65
N GLN A 92 19.93 5.72 -12.11
CA GLN A 92 19.22 5.33 -10.89
C GLN A 92 18.33 4.10 -11.10
N ALA A 93 17.58 4.06 -12.20
CA ALA A 93 16.72 2.92 -12.52
C ALA A 93 17.57 1.64 -12.75
N LEU A 94 18.69 1.77 -13.47
CA LEU A 94 19.59 0.64 -13.71
C LEU A 94 20.20 0.10 -12.40
N ALA A 95 20.61 0.99 -11.49
CA ALA A 95 21.11 0.57 -10.18
C ALA A 95 20.03 -0.16 -9.36
N GLN A 96 18.79 0.34 -9.38
CA GLN A 96 17.68 -0.31 -8.69
C GLN A 96 17.41 -1.71 -9.25
N GLU A 97 17.36 -1.84 -10.58
CA GLU A 97 17.15 -3.11 -11.27
C GLU A 97 18.19 -4.14 -10.85
N TRP A 98 19.48 -3.80 -10.91
CA TRP A 98 20.55 -4.72 -10.54
C TRP A 98 20.54 -5.12 -9.07
N VAL A 99 20.18 -4.20 -8.16
CA VAL A 99 20.03 -4.53 -6.74
C VAL A 99 18.91 -5.55 -6.56
N LEU A 100 17.76 -5.35 -7.22
CA LEU A 100 16.64 -6.30 -7.15
C LEU A 100 17.00 -7.65 -7.77
N GLU A 101 17.67 -7.66 -8.92
CA GLU A 101 18.14 -8.87 -9.59
C GLU A 101 19.12 -9.64 -8.68
N ARG A 102 20.07 -8.95 -8.06
CA ARG A 102 21.03 -9.58 -7.14
C ARG A 102 20.34 -10.17 -5.91
N LEU A 103 19.37 -9.46 -5.34
CA LEU A 103 18.59 -9.96 -4.20
C LEU A 103 17.75 -11.18 -4.56
N ALA A 104 17.14 -11.19 -5.75
CA ALA A 104 16.39 -12.35 -6.23
C ALA A 104 17.30 -13.58 -6.37
N TRP A 105 18.51 -13.38 -6.90
CA TRP A 105 19.49 -14.45 -7.04
C TRP A 105 19.95 -15.01 -5.68
N GLU A 106 20.20 -14.14 -4.70
CA GLU A 106 20.54 -14.53 -3.32
C GLU A 106 19.40 -15.31 -2.65
N ALA A 107 18.15 -14.88 -2.83
CA ALA A 107 16.97 -15.55 -2.27
C ALA A 107 16.78 -16.95 -2.86
N GLN A 108 17.01 -17.12 -4.16
CA GLN A 108 16.97 -18.43 -4.81
C GLN A 108 18.07 -19.36 -4.27
N ALA A 109 19.31 -18.88 -4.19
CA ALA A 109 20.44 -19.66 -3.67
C ALA A 109 20.21 -20.11 -2.22
N ALA A 110 19.64 -19.25 -1.37
CA ALA A 110 19.29 -19.59 0.01
C ALA A 110 18.19 -20.66 0.11
N SER A 111 17.25 -20.66 -0.84
CA SER A 111 16.17 -21.65 -0.91
C SER A 111 16.70 -23.02 -1.32
N ASP A 112 17.60 -23.06 -2.32
CA ASP A 112 18.22 -24.30 -2.80
C ASP A 112 19.07 -24.99 -1.70
N LEU A 113 19.75 -24.22 -0.85
CA LEU A 113 20.48 -24.74 0.32
C LEU A 113 19.55 -25.29 1.41
N ARG A 114 18.31 -24.80 1.51
CA ARG A 114 17.31 -25.26 2.50
C ARG A 114 16.63 -26.56 2.05
N GLN A 115 16.42 -26.73 0.74
CA GLN A 115 15.75 -27.90 0.15
C GLN A 115 16.33 -29.27 0.57
N PRO A 116 17.66 -29.52 0.56
CA PRO A 116 18.21 -30.84 0.91
C PRO A 116 18.07 -31.17 2.40
N ARG A 117 17.89 -30.16 3.27
CA ARG A 117 17.67 -30.36 4.71
C ARG A 117 16.22 -30.72 5.02
N ARG A 118 15.26 -30.26 4.21
CA ARG A 118 13.85 -30.62 4.33
C ARG A 118 13.56 -32.03 3.80
N ALA A 119 14.28 -32.48 2.78
CA ALA A 119 14.20 -33.85 2.26
C ALA A 119 14.81 -34.92 3.19
N GLN A 120 15.54 -34.51 4.25
CA GLN A 120 16.15 -35.41 5.24
C GLN A 120 15.46 -35.38 6.61
N ALA A 121 14.39 -34.59 6.77
CA ALA A 121 13.50 -34.75 7.90
C ALA A 121 12.57 -35.95 7.59
N PRO A 122 12.49 -36.99 8.44
CA PRO A 122 11.40 -37.94 8.32
C PRO A 122 10.08 -37.17 8.50
N ASP A 123 9.20 -37.26 7.50
CA ASP A 123 7.91 -36.58 7.46
C ASP A 123 7.14 -36.75 8.79
N PRO A 124 6.67 -35.67 9.45
CA PRO A 124 5.29 -35.69 9.91
C PRO A 124 4.45 -35.50 8.65
N GLU A 125 3.83 -36.60 8.20
CA GLU A 125 2.92 -36.61 7.06
C GLU A 125 2.01 -35.36 7.08
N PRO A 126 1.73 -34.73 5.92
CA PRO A 126 0.61 -33.82 5.87
C PRO A 126 -0.63 -34.63 6.24
N GLN A 127 -1.11 -34.44 7.47
CA GLN A 127 -2.37 -34.97 7.96
C GLN A 127 -3.49 -34.20 7.25
N THR A 128 -3.55 -34.32 5.93
CA THR A 128 -4.80 -34.19 5.20
C THR A 128 -5.62 -35.36 5.68
N ASP A 129 -6.56 -35.09 6.58
CA ASP A 129 -7.64 -36.02 6.93
C ASP A 129 -8.18 -36.60 5.63
N GLN A 130 -7.73 -37.81 5.27
CA GLN A 130 -8.30 -38.57 4.18
C GLN A 130 -9.68 -38.99 4.66
N TYR A 131 -10.66 -38.11 4.47
CA TYR A 131 -12.06 -38.45 4.53
C TYR A 131 -12.32 -39.44 3.39
N VAL A 132 -12.19 -40.73 3.70
CA VAL A 132 -12.67 -41.79 2.84
C VAL A 132 -14.18 -41.71 2.87
N PHE A 133 -14.76 -41.16 1.80
CA PHE A 133 -16.20 -41.23 1.57
C PHE A 133 -16.55 -42.68 1.25
N ASP A 134 -17.05 -43.41 2.25
CA ASP A 134 -17.65 -44.71 2.00
C ASP A 134 -18.88 -44.54 1.12
N ARG A 135 -18.82 -45.07 -0.10
CA ARG A 135 -19.92 -44.98 -1.08
C ARG A 135 -21.14 -45.80 -0.65
N GLN A 136 -20.98 -46.75 0.29
CA GLN A 136 -22.07 -47.58 0.79
C GLN A 136 -22.96 -46.83 1.80
N GLN A 137 -22.44 -45.81 2.49
CA GLN A 137 -23.22 -45.06 3.48
C GLN A 137 -24.29 -44.15 2.83
N TRP A 138 -24.12 -43.81 1.55
CA TRP A 138 -25.00 -42.91 0.80
C TRP A 138 -26.11 -43.63 0.01
N GLU A 139 -26.01 -44.95 -0.18
CA GLU A 139 -27.05 -45.77 -0.80
C GLU A 139 -27.86 -46.54 0.26
N GLN A 140 -28.40 -45.82 1.24
CA GLN A 140 -29.55 -46.35 1.98
C GLN A 140 -30.81 -45.98 1.21
N PRO A 141 -31.50 -46.93 0.55
CA PRO A 141 -32.86 -46.67 0.13
C PRO A 141 -33.69 -46.48 1.39
N LEU A 142 -34.31 -45.30 1.52
CA LEU A 142 -35.41 -45.03 2.43
C LEU A 142 -36.55 -46.01 2.11
N ARG A 143 -36.48 -47.24 2.65
CA ARG A 143 -37.63 -48.14 2.69
C ARG A 143 -38.58 -47.58 3.73
N GLY A 144 -39.44 -46.68 3.27
CA GLY A 144 -40.75 -46.50 3.86
C GLY A 144 -41.44 -47.87 3.94
N GLY A 145 -41.87 -48.21 5.14
CA GLY A 145 -42.73 -49.35 5.42
C GLY A 145 -43.75 -48.92 6.45
N LEU A 146 -44.91 -48.48 5.97
CA LEU A 146 -46.12 -48.31 6.76
C LEU A 146 -46.55 -49.67 7.32
N GLY A 147 -46.83 -49.71 8.62
CA GLY A 147 -47.47 -50.82 9.33
C GLY A 147 -48.08 -50.30 10.61
#